data_AF-A0A2T7STL0-F1
#
_entry.id   AF-A0A2T7STL0-F1
#
_cell.length_a   1.000
_cell.length_b   1.000
_cell.length_c   1.000
_cell.angle_alpha   90.00
_cell.angle_beta   90.00
_cell.angle_gamma   90.00
#
_symmetry.space_group_name_H-M   'P 1'
#
loop_
_entity.id
_entity.type
_entity.pdbx_description
1 polymer ?
#
loop_
_entity_poly.entity_id
_entity_poly.type
_entity_poly.pdbx_seq_one_letter_code
_entity_poly.pdbx_strand_id
1 'polypeptide(L)'
;MIKNVLTLTLTLSAGLLSLAAHAQMSPVGLWRSIDDATQQPKAEIRITPKAGGGLSGVVERSLATTPSPEPNCTLCTDDRKGQPKIGMEIIRGGQQSDGKAVWEGGKILDPENGKNYSLRLTPIDGGKKLEVRGFIGAPLLGRTQTWIRVQ
;
A
#
# COMPACT_ATOMS: atom_id res chain seq x y z
N MET A 1 6.07 -29.84 70.00
CA MET A 1 7.34 -29.69 69.26
C MET A 1 7.03 -29.04 67.93
N ILE A 2 7.59 -27.85 67.72
CA ILE A 2 7.51 -27.04 66.50
C ILE A 2 8.41 -27.67 65.43
N LYS A 3 8.00 -27.62 64.14
CA LYS A 3 8.86 -27.28 62.98
C LYS A 3 8.06 -27.27 61.65
N ASN A 4 7.92 -26.04 61.13
CA ASN A 4 8.14 -25.57 59.75
C ASN A 4 7.46 -26.31 58.58
N VAL A 5 6.41 -25.76 57.97
CA VAL A 5 6.42 -24.72 56.90
C VAL A 5 7.21 -25.15 55.65
N LEU A 6 6.51 -25.39 54.55
CA LEU A 6 6.93 -24.93 53.23
C LEU A 6 5.70 -24.71 52.33
N THR A 7 5.32 -23.44 52.18
CA THR A 7 4.31 -22.97 51.24
C THR A 7 4.95 -22.94 49.85
N LEU A 8 4.45 -23.73 48.89
CA LEU A 8 4.89 -23.67 47.50
C LEU A 8 3.93 -22.77 46.71
N THR A 9 4.25 -21.48 46.64
CA THR A 9 3.63 -20.54 45.69
C THR A 9 4.16 -20.83 44.30
N LEU A 10 3.30 -21.36 43.42
CA LEU A 10 3.59 -21.53 41.99
C LEU A 10 3.23 -20.23 41.26
N THR A 11 4.22 -19.35 41.07
CA THR A 11 4.14 -18.21 40.16
C THR A 11 4.21 -18.69 38.72
N LEU A 12 3.08 -18.74 38.01
CA LEU A 12 3.07 -19.02 36.57
C LEU A 12 3.27 -17.72 35.79
N SER A 13 4.47 -17.54 35.27
CA SER A 13 4.94 -16.40 34.48
C SER A 13 4.06 -16.16 33.25
N ALA A 14 3.46 -14.98 33.14
CA ALA A 14 2.80 -14.51 31.93
C ALA A 14 3.86 -14.14 30.88
N GLY A 15 4.04 -15.01 29.88
CA GLY A 15 4.89 -14.74 28.73
C GLY A 15 4.31 -13.61 27.88
N LEU A 16 4.99 -12.45 27.87
CA LEU A 16 4.77 -11.39 26.90
C LEU A 16 5.16 -11.91 25.51
N LEU A 17 4.18 -12.34 24.73
CA LEU A 17 4.34 -12.57 23.30
C LEU A 17 4.52 -11.20 22.63
N SER A 18 5.77 -10.80 22.44
CA SER A 18 6.12 -9.68 21.57
C SER A 18 5.73 -10.05 20.13
N LEU A 19 4.58 -9.56 19.64
CA LEU A 19 4.28 -9.59 18.21
C LEU A 19 5.27 -8.68 17.50
N ALA A 20 6.38 -9.24 17.04
CA ALA A 20 7.24 -8.57 16.09
C ALA A 20 6.42 -8.31 14.82
N ALA A 21 6.13 -7.02 14.56
CA ALA A 21 5.54 -6.55 13.32
C ALA A 21 6.53 -6.78 12.17
N HIS A 22 6.56 -8.01 11.66
CA HIS A 22 7.30 -8.32 10.44
C HIS A 22 6.56 -7.64 9.29
N ALA A 23 7.27 -6.78 8.56
CA ALA A 23 6.76 -6.25 7.30
C ALA A 23 6.38 -7.43 6.40
N GLN A 24 5.07 -7.59 6.16
CA GLN A 24 4.58 -8.68 5.34
C GLN A 24 4.99 -8.42 3.89
N MET A 25 5.39 -9.47 3.17
CA MET A 25 5.61 -9.44 1.72
C MET A 25 4.28 -9.34 0.97
N SER A 26 3.56 -8.24 1.21
CA SER A 26 2.21 -7.98 0.75
C SER A 26 2.07 -6.50 0.37
N PRO A 27 1.34 -6.14 -0.71
CA PRO A 27 1.07 -4.76 -1.06
C PRO A 27 0.04 -4.11 -0.12
N VAL A 28 -0.67 -4.87 0.72
CA VAL A 28 -1.63 -4.30 1.68
C VAL A 28 -0.89 -3.45 2.72
N GLY A 29 -1.38 -2.25 2.98
CA GLY A 29 -0.78 -1.31 3.93
C GLY A 29 -0.83 0.14 3.48
N LEU A 30 -0.18 1.01 4.25
CA LEU A 30 -0.01 2.42 3.92
C LEU A 30 1.35 2.67 3.27
N TRP A 31 1.32 3.35 2.12
CA TRP A 31 2.50 3.58 1.29
C TRP A 31 2.65 5.05 0.97
N ARG A 32 3.89 5.52 1.00
CA ARG A 32 4.28 6.84 0.56
C ARG A 32 4.83 6.76 -0.86
N SER A 33 4.16 7.42 -1.81
CA SER A 33 4.67 7.54 -3.16
C SER A 33 5.74 8.63 -3.24
N ILE A 34 6.74 8.42 -4.09
CA ILE A 34 7.83 9.35 -4.35
C ILE A 34 7.67 9.91 -5.76
N ASP A 35 7.85 11.23 -5.90
CA ASP A 35 7.89 11.87 -7.21
C ASP A 35 9.24 11.61 -7.89
N ASP A 36 9.22 11.04 -9.10
CA ASP A 36 10.45 10.60 -9.77
C ASP A 36 11.38 11.76 -10.14
N ALA A 37 10.83 12.96 -10.41
CA ALA A 37 11.60 14.13 -10.82
C ALA A 37 12.25 14.84 -9.65
N THR A 38 11.51 14.99 -8.54
CA THR A 38 11.94 15.78 -7.37
C THR A 38 12.46 14.92 -6.21
N GLN A 39 12.23 13.61 -6.25
CA GLN A 39 12.50 12.66 -5.16
C GLN A 39 11.77 13.00 -3.85
N GLN A 40 10.74 13.84 -3.91
CA GLN A 40 9.96 14.24 -2.74
C GLN A 40 8.75 13.31 -2.52
N PRO A 41 8.31 13.13 -1.25
CA PRO A 41 7.03 12.51 -0.96
C PRO A 41 5.87 13.24 -1.64
N LYS A 42 5.05 12.50 -2.39
CA LYS A 42 3.91 13.06 -3.13
C LYS A 42 2.59 12.85 -2.41
N ALA A 43 2.32 11.63 -1.97
CA ALA A 43 1.06 11.25 -1.34
C ALA A 43 1.24 10.02 -0.46
N GLU A 44 0.25 9.77 0.40
CA GLU A 44 0.08 8.48 1.07
C GLU A 44 -1.14 7.76 0.49
N ILE A 45 -0.94 6.50 0.12
CA ILE A 45 -1.91 5.64 -0.53
C ILE A 45 -2.10 4.41 0.35
N ARG A 46 -3.35 4.17 0.77
CA ARG A 46 -3.70 2.95 1.49
C ARG A 46 -4.19 1.90 0.52
N ILE A 47 -3.54 0.74 0.56
CA ILE A 47 -3.95 -0.45 -0.20
C ILE A 47 -4.65 -1.43 0.74
N THR A 48 -5.86 -1.86 0.37
CA THR A 48 -6.69 -2.82 1.11
C THR A 48 -7.19 -3.95 0.19
N PRO A 49 -7.45 -5.15 0.73
CA PRO A 49 -8.14 -6.19 -0.03
C PRO A 49 -9.62 -5.83 -0.25
N LYS A 50 -10.20 -6.25 -1.37
CA LYS A 50 -11.65 -6.19 -1.62
C LYS A 50 -12.32 -7.57 -1.45
N ALA A 51 -13.61 -7.55 -1.12
CA ALA A 51 -14.46 -8.74 -1.13
C ALA A 51 -14.49 -9.33 -2.56
N GLY A 52 -14.40 -10.67 -2.68
CA GLY A 52 -14.29 -11.35 -3.97
C GLY A 52 -12.88 -11.41 -4.56
N GLY A 53 -11.88 -10.91 -3.84
CA GLY A 53 -10.48 -10.86 -4.27
C GLY A 53 -10.12 -9.54 -4.97
N GLY A 54 -8.81 -9.33 -5.19
CA GLY A 54 -8.29 -8.08 -5.73
C GLY A 54 -7.98 -7.03 -4.65
N LEU A 55 -7.38 -5.91 -5.08
CA LEU A 55 -6.98 -4.81 -4.22
C LEU A 55 -7.75 -3.52 -4.55
N SER A 56 -7.88 -2.66 -3.55
CA SER A 56 -8.22 -1.24 -3.65
C SER A 56 -7.01 -0.42 -3.22
N GLY A 57 -6.74 0.71 -3.87
CA GLY A 57 -5.78 1.68 -3.38
C GLY A 57 -6.35 3.08 -3.42
N VAL A 58 -6.40 3.73 -2.25
CA VAL A 58 -7.02 5.05 -2.06
C VAL A 58 -5.99 6.07 -1.63
N VAL A 59 -6.02 7.26 -2.23
CA VAL A 59 -5.17 8.39 -1.81
C VAL A 59 -5.69 8.93 -0.48
N GLU A 60 -5.02 8.64 0.63
CA GLU A 60 -5.45 9.10 1.96
C GLU A 60 -5.12 10.58 2.18
N ARG A 61 -3.95 11.04 1.70
CA ARG A 61 -3.54 12.44 1.80
C ARG A 61 -2.47 12.82 0.79
N SER A 62 -2.40 14.11 0.48
CA SER A 62 -1.26 14.73 -0.18
C SER A 62 -0.12 14.97 0.81
N LEU A 63 1.12 14.81 0.35
CA LEU A 63 2.33 15.20 1.08
C LEU A 63 3.08 16.36 0.38
N ALA A 64 2.53 16.86 -0.74
CA ALA A 64 3.09 18.03 -1.41
C ALA A 64 3.06 19.24 -0.48
N THR A 65 4.17 19.99 -0.45
CA THR A 65 4.31 21.22 0.36
C THR A 65 3.43 22.35 -0.15
N THR A 66 3.11 22.34 -1.45
CA THR A 66 2.18 23.28 -2.08
C THR A 66 0.90 22.54 -2.47
N PRO A 67 -0.28 23.01 -2.07
CA PRO A 67 -1.55 22.44 -2.51
C PRO A 67 -1.67 22.44 -4.03
N SER A 68 -2.28 21.40 -4.59
CA SER A 68 -2.57 21.35 -6.03
C SER A 68 -3.60 22.44 -6.37
N PRO A 69 -3.37 23.26 -7.42
CA PRO A 69 -4.39 24.19 -7.91
C PRO A 69 -5.60 23.46 -8.51
N GLU A 70 -5.44 22.17 -8.84
CA GLU A 70 -6.48 21.30 -9.38
C GLU A 70 -6.72 20.13 -8.41
N PRO A 71 -7.56 20.33 -7.37
CA PRO A 71 -7.82 19.34 -6.34
C PRO A 71 -8.68 18.16 -6.83
N ASN A 72 -9.34 18.30 -7.98
CA ASN A 72 -10.23 17.29 -8.55
C ASN A 72 -9.59 16.61 -9.78
N CYS A 73 -9.99 15.39 -10.11
CA CYS A 73 -9.54 14.75 -11.36
C CYS A 73 -10.37 15.21 -12.56
N THR A 74 -10.03 16.37 -13.12
CA THR A 74 -10.73 16.94 -14.29
C THR A 74 -10.43 16.18 -15.59
N LEU A 75 -9.24 15.55 -15.67
CA LEU A 75 -8.79 14.76 -16.83
C LEU A 75 -9.29 13.31 -16.83
N CYS A 76 -9.82 12.82 -15.71
CA CYS A 76 -10.41 11.48 -15.63
C CYS A 76 -11.60 11.35 -16.60
N THR A 77 -11.81 10.14 -17.11
CA THR A 77 -12.87 9.84 -18.10
C THR A 77 -13.89 8.83 -17.60
N ASP A 78 -13.72 8.31 -16.38
CA ASP A 78 -14.63 7.36 -15.74
C ASP A 78 -15.39 8.01 -14.57
N ASP A 79 -15.95 7.19 -13.68
CA ASP A 79 -16.70 7.57 -12.49
C ASP A 79 -15.94 8.51 -11.54
N ARG A 80 -14.62 8.65 -11.70
CA ARG A 80 -13.77 9.55 -10.91
C ARG A 80 -13.63 10.94 -11.53
N LYS A 81 -14.22 11.20 -12.71
CA LYS A 81 -14.21 12.52 -13.34
C LYS A 81 -14.85 13.58 -12.44
N GLY A 82 -14.13 14.65 -12.19
CA GLY A 82 -14.57 15.76 -11.34
C GLY A 82 -14.57 15.44 -9.84
N GLN A 83 -14.17 14.25 -9.43
CA GLN A 83 -14.09 13.87 -8.02
C GLN A 83 -12.78 14.36 -7.38
N PRO A 84 -12.77 14.65 -6.07
CA PRO A 84 -11.55 15.00 -5.34
C PRO A 84 -10.46 13.94 -5.47
N LYS A 85 -9.21 14.35 -5.68
CA LYS A 85 -8.05 13.44 -5.76
C LYS A 85 -7.76 12.79 -4.40
N ILE A 86 -7.95 13.51 -3.30
CA ILE A 86 -7.89 12.96 -1.95
C ILE A 86 -9.18 12.17 -1.68
N GLY A 87 -9.04 10.93 -1.21
CA GLY A 87 -10.13 9.96 -1.09
C GLY A 87 -10.42 9.17 -2.37
N MET A 88 -9.73 9.47 -3.47
CA MET A 88 -9.93 8.77 -4.74
C MET A 88 -9.32 7.37 -4.70
N GLU A 89 -10.11 6.37 -5.12
CA GLU A 89 -9.60 5.04 -5.45
C GLU A 89 -8.84 5.10 -6.77
N ILE A 90 -7.52 4.98 -6.72
CA ILE A 90 -6.64 4.97 -7.89
C ILE A 90 -6.21 3.58 -8.31
N ILE A 91 -6.15 2.59 -7.40
CA ILE A 91 -5.88 1.18 -7.72
C ILE A 91 -7.16 0.38 -7.64
N ARG A 92 -7.46 -0.36 -8.71
CA ARG A 92 -8.62 -1.25 -8.82
C ARG A 92 -8.18 -2.64 -9.29
N GLY A 93 -8.45 -3.66 -8.50
CA GLY A 93 -8.05 -5.04 -8.79
C GLY A 93 -6.58 -5.30 -8.47
N GLY A 94 -6.03 -6.38 -9.02
CA GLY A 94 -4.69 -6.86 -8.66
C GLY A 94 -4.79 -8.10 -7.77
N GLN A 95 -4.48 -9.26 -8.33
CA GLN A 95 -4.50 -10.54 -7.62
C GLN A 95 -3.09 -11.11 -7.55
N GLN A 96 -2.80 -11.82 -6.45
CA GLN A 96 -1.50 -12.45 -6.28
C GLN A 96 -1.31 -13.51 -7.37
N SER A 97 -0.20 -13.46 -8.08
CA SER A 97 0.21 -14.49 -9.02
C SER A 97 0.62 -15.74 -8.23
N ASP A 98 0.19 -16.92 -8.69
CA ASP A 98 0.36 -18.19 -7.97
C ASP A 98 1.79 -18.40 -7.46
N GLY A 99 1.92 -18.54 -6.13
CA GLY A 99 3.18 -18.80 -5.44
C GLY A 99 4.21 -17.67 -5.47
N LYS A 100 3.88 -16.48 -5.97
CA LYS A 100 4.80 -15.33 -6.10
C LYS A 100 4.33 -14.13 -5.28
N ALA A 101 5.28 -13.34 -4.78
CA ALA A 101 5.00 -12.05 -4.15
C ALA A 101 4.81 -10.95 -5.22
N VAL A 102 3.91 -11.19 -6.17
CA VAL A 102 3.60 -10.26 -7.27
C VAL A 102 2.08 -10.22 -7.44
N TRP A 103 1.50 -9.03 -7.57
CA TRP A 103 0.07 -8.83 -7.82
C TRP A 103 -0.17 -8.17 -9.17
N GLU A 104 -1.01 -8.77 -9.99
CA GLU A 104 -1.24 -8.37 -11.39
C GLU A 104 -2.72 -8.41 -11.78
N GLY A 105 -3.04 -7.97 -13.00
CA GLY A 105 -4.40 -7.96 -13.53
C GLY A 105 -5.26 -6.79 -13.01
N GLY A 106 -4.68 -5.89 -12.23
CA GLY A 106 -5.32 -4.65 -11.79
C GLY A 106 -5.07 -3.47 -12.74
N LYS A 107 -5.67 -2.33 -12.39
CA LYS A 107 -5.43 -1.04 -13.02
C LYS A 107 -5.01 0.00 -11.98
N ILE A 108 -4.17 0.95 -12.40
CA ILE A 108 -3.84 2.16 -11.65
C ILE A 108 -4.16 3.39 -12.48
N LEU A 109 -4.88 4.34 -11.89
CA LEU A 109 -5.16 5.66 -12.45
C LEU A 109 -4.08 6.64 -12.02
N ASP A 110 -3.55 7.41 -12.96
CA ASP A 110 -2.82 8.65 -12.65
C ASP A 110 -3.80 9.84 -12.74
N PRO A 111 -4.21 10.44 -11.61
CA PRO A 111 -5.15 11.55 -11.61
C PRO A 111 -4.57 12.85 -12.20
N GLU A 112 -3.25 12.94 -12.39
CA GLU A 112 -2.61 14.11 -13.01
C GLU A 112 -2.68 14.10 -14.54
N ASN A 113 -2.98 12.95 -15.15
CA ASN A 113 -3.17 12.85 -16.60
C ASN A 113 -4.47 12.13 -17.02
N GLY A 114 -5.23 11.62 -16.05
CA GLY A 114 -6.53 10.98 -16.26
C GLY A 114 -6.47 9.57 -16.87
N LYS A 115 -5.28 8.98 -17.02
CA LYS A 115 -5.10 7.69 -17.71
C LYS A 115 -5.05 6.51 -16.74
N ASN A 116 -5.67 5.42 -17.17
CA ASN A 116 -5.57 4.13 -16.50
C ASN A 116 -4.47 3.27 -17.15
N TYR A 117 -3.64 2.66 -16.32
CA TYR A 117 -2.55 1.77 -16.70
C TYR A 117 -2.77 0.38 -16.15
N SER A 118 -2.28 -0.66 -16.84
CA SER A 118 -2.15 -2.00 -16.25
C SER A 118 -1.18 -1.94 -15.07
N LEU A 119 -1.55 -2.61 -13.98
CA LEU A 119 -0.83 -2.57 -12.72
C LEU A 119 -0.12 -3.89 -12.43
N ARG A 120 1.15 -3.80 -12.04
CA ARG A 120 1.88 -4.84 -11.31
C ARG A 120 2.41 -4.24 -10.01
N LEU A 121 2.20 -4.94 -8.90
CA LEU A 121 2.72 -4.59 -7.58
C LEU A 121 3.68 -5.68 -7.10
N THR A 122 4.88 -5.30 -6.68
CA THR A 122 5.88 -6.23 -6.15
C THR A 122 6.43 -5.69 -4.83
N PRO A 123 6.04 -6.24 -3.67
CA PRO A 123 6.72 -5.94 -2.42
C PRO A 123 8.17 -6.39 -2.51
N ILE A 124 9.09 -5.55 -2.07
CA ILE A 124 10.53 -5.82 -2.07
C ILE A 124 11.12 -5.39 -0.71
N ASP A 125 12.42 -5.64 -0.49
CA ASP A 125 13.14 -5.19 0.71
C ASP A 125 12.46 -5.65 2.01
N GLY A 126 12.11 -6.93 2.06
CA GLY A 126 11.37 -7.52 3.19
C GLY A 126 10.01 -6.87 3.43
N GLY A 127 9.38 -6.31 2.39
CA GLY A 127 8.10 -5.65 2.46
C GLY A 127 8.18 -4.16 2.81
N LYS A 128 9.36 -3.59 3.06
CA LYS A 128 9.52 -2.15 3.40
C LYS A 128 9.30 -1.22 2.21
N LYS A 129 9.39 -1.76 0.99
CA LYS A 129 9.20 -1.03 -0.26
C LYS A 129 8.24 -1.78 -1.17
N LEU A 130 7.62 -1.03 -2.07
CA LEU A 130 6.71 -1.56 -3.08
C LEU A 130 7.10 -1.01 -4.43
N GLU A 131 7.44 -1.89 -5.37
CA GLU A 131 7.49 -1.51 -6.77
C GLU A 131 6.06 -1.43 -7.32
N VAL A 132 5.69 -0.23 -7.75
CA VAL A 132 4.40 0.06 -8.37
C VAL A 132 4.63 0.32 -9.84
N ARG A 133 4.21 -0.62 -10.67
CA ARG A 133 4.45 -0.56 -12.11
C ARG A 133 3.17 -0.37 -12.89
N GLY A 134 3.09 0.76 -13.61
CA GLY A 134 2.04 1.10 -14.55
C GLY A 134 2.52 0.93 -15.99
N PHE A 135 1.75 0.26 -16.86
CA PHE A 135 2.11 0.06 -18.27
C PHE A 135 0.90 0.01 -19.21
N ILE A 136 1.15 0.21 -20.51
CA ILE A 136 0.15 0.11 -21.58
C ILE A 136 0.47 -1.12 -22.43
N GLY A 137 -0.48 -2.03 -22.59
CA GLY A 137 -0.28 -3.26 -23.37
C GLY A 137 0.73 -4.18 -22.70
N ALA A 138 1.95 -4.26 -23.25
CA ALA A 138 2.99 -5.14 -22.74
C ALA A 138 3.75 -4.54 -21.54
N PRO A 139 4.19 -5.35 -20.56
CA PRO A 139 4.98 -4.89 -19.42
C PRO A 139 6.38 -4.33 -19.74
N LEU A 140 6.76 -4.12 -21.00
CA LEU A 140 8.01 -3.41 -21.33
C LEU A 140 7.77 -1.91 -21.56
N LEU A 141 6.54 -1.51 -21.86
CA LEU A 141 6.16 -0.14 -22.17
C LEU A 141 5.43 0.49 -20.99
N GLY A 142 6.19 0.91 -19.98
CA GLY A 142 5.63 1.47 -18.76
C GLY A 142 6.67 2.13 -17.87
N ARG A 143 6.23 2.49 -16.67
CA ARG A 143 7.07 3.10 -15.64
C ARG A 143 6.91 2.34 -14.33
N THR A 144 7.99 2.24 -13.57
CA THR A 144 8.01 1.68 -12.22
C THR A 144 8.38 2.79 -11.26
N GLN A 145 7.58 2.93 -10.20
CA GLN A 145 7.90 3.78 -9.06
C GLN A 145 8.18 2.90 -7.85
N THR A 146 9.03 3.37 -6.95
CA THR A 146 9.22 2.72 -5.64
C THR A 146 8.49 3.52 -4.57
N TRP A 147 7.54 2.88 -3.92
CA TRP A 147 6.84 3.45 -2.77
C TRP A 147 7.45 2.92 -1.47
N ILE A 148 7.42 3.75 -0.43
CA ILE A 148 7.99 3.43 0.88
C ILE A 148 6.88 3.10 1.85
N ARG A 149 6.99 1.99 2.59
CA ARG A 149 5.99 1.64 3.60
C ARG A 149 6.04 2.64 4.74
N VAL A 150 4.88 3.09 5.21
CA VAL A 150 4.75 4.03 6.33
C VAL A 150 4.64 3.30 7.68
N GLN A 151 4.19 2.04 7.66
CA GLN A 151 3.86 1.21 8.83
C GLN A 151 4.78 -0.01 8.93
#